data_AF-A0A0U2JI45-F1
#
_entry.id   AF-A0A0U2JI45-F1
#
_cell.length_a   1.000
_cell.length_b   1.000
_cell.length_c   1.000
_cell.angle_alpha   90.00
_cell.angle_beta   90.00
_cell.angle_gamma   90.00
#
_symmetry.space_group_name_H-M   'P 1'
#
loop_
_entity.id
_entity.type
_entity.pdbx_description
1 polymer ?
#
loop_
_entity_poly.entity_id
_entity_poly.type
_entity_poly.pdbx_seq_one_letter_code
_entity_poly.pdbx_strand_id
1 'polypeptide(L)'
;MDNSDYIALGSAVIALAAFGVAIWQGHISRQHNILSVRPRFHIDKSYIEGLHYRLESQGLGPGVVREFAILVNEQEITDPTEDPWPDIFKALGVHGINYDFHIPAVGSTHAPNTSRQLLSVTFANISTDPNVIETIDQAINFRIKFKSLYENEMFSYKGGEDA
;
A
#
# COMPACT_ATOMS: atom_id res chain seq x y z
N MET A 1 54.08 -13.63 34.99
CA MET A 1 52.70 -13.16 34.76
C MET A 1 52.14 -12.81 36.10
N ASP A 2 51.93 -11.53 36.33
CA ASP A 2 51.38 -11.03 37.58
C ASP A 2 49.86 -11.12 37.55
N ASN A 3 49.22 -11.02 38.72
CA ASN A 3 47.76 -11.05 38.83
C ASN A 3 47.08 -10.00 37.93
N SER A 4 47.76 -8.88 37.65
CA SER A 4 47.30 -7.86 36.70
C SER A 4 47.18 -8.37 35.26
N ASP A 5 48.08 -9.26 34.82
CA ASP A 5 48.10 -9.77 33.44
C ASP A 5 46.92 -10.72 33.20
N TYR A 6 46.58 -11.54 34.21
CA TYR A 6 45.42 -12.42 34.16
C TYR A 6 44.10 -11.64 34.16
N ILE A 7 44.02 -10.56 34.94
CA ILE A 7 42.86 -9.67 34.95
C ILE A 7 42.72 -8.98 33.59
N ALA A 8 43.80 -8.46 33.03
CA ALA A 8 43.79 -7.79 31.72
C ALA A 8 43.35 -8.74 30.60
N LEU A 9 43.86 -9.98 30.59
CA LEU A 9 43.45 -11.01 29.64
C LEU A 9 41.95 -11.32 29.77
N GLY A 10 41.46 -11.48 31.01
CA GLY A 10 40.04 -11.73 31.28
C GLY A 10 39.14 -10.60 30.79
N SER A 11 39.52 -9.35 31.07
CA SER A 11 38.80 -8.17 30.58
C SER A 11 38.80 -8.08 29.05
N ALA A 12 39.89 -8.43 28.38
CA ALA A 12 39.97 -8.42 26.92
C ALA A 12 39.01 -9.44 26.27
N VAL A 13 38.92 -10.65 26.85
CA VAL A 13 37.98 -11.68 26.37
C VAL A 13 36.53 -11.24 26.56
N ILE A 14 36.21 -10.68 27.72
CA ILE A 14 34.86 -10.15 28.00
C ILE A 14 34.52 -9.02 27.04
N ALA A 15 35.45 -8.10 26.78
CA ALA A 15 35.25 -7.00 25.85
C ALA A 15 35.00 -7.47 24.40
N LEU A 16 35.75 -8.46 23.92
CA LEU A 16 35.54 -9.06 22.60
C LEU A 16 34.18 -9.76 22.48
N ALA A 17 33.78 -10.50 23.51
CA ALA A 17 32.47 -11.14 23.54
C ALA A 17 31.34 -10.10 23.55
N ALA A 18 31.45 -9.04 24.36
CA ALA A 18 30.50 -7.94 24.41
C ALA A 18 30.39 -7.21 23.06
N PHE A 19 31.51 -6.99 22.37
CA PHE A 19 31.54 -6.38 21.05
C PHE A 19 30.81 -7.24 20.00
N GLY A 20 31.03 -8.55 20.00
CA GLY A 20 30.31 -9.48 19.12
C GLY A 20 28.80 -9.45 19.35
N VAL A 21 28.38 -9.46 20.62
CA VAL A 21 26.96 -9.34 20.99
C VAL A 21 26.37 -8.00 20.56
N ALA A 22 27.12 -6.89 20.71
CA ALA A 22 26.66 -5.57 20.30
C ALA A 22 26.42 -5.49 18.78
N ILE A 23 27.33 -6.06 17.96
CA ILE A 23 27.14 -6.13 16.50
C ILE A 23 25.89 -6.95 16.16
N TRP A 24 25.73 -8.11 16.78
CA TRP A 24 24.58 -8.98 16.56
C TRP A 24 23.26 -8.29 16.92
N GLN A 25 23.19 -7.67 18.09
CA GLN A 25 22.01 -6.92 18.53
C GLN A 25 21.70 -5.73 17.63
N GLY A 26 22.72 -5.00 17.17
CA GLY A 26 22.55 -3.93 16.20
C GLY A 26 21.96 -4.43 14.88
N HIS A 27 22.44 -5.58 14.38
CA HIS A 27 21.91 -6.20 13.18
C HIS A 27 20.44 -6.62 13.32
N ILE A 28 20.08 -7.31 14.41
CA ILE A 28 18.69 -7.72 14.69
C ILE A 28 17.79 -6.49 14.90
N SER A 29 18.24 -5.46 15.62
CA SER A 29 17.47 -4.23 15.82
C SER A 29 17.21 -3.51 14.50
N ARG A 30 18.19 -3.47 13.59
CA ARG A 30 17.99 -2.92 12.25
C ARG A 30 16.92 -3.69 11.48
N GLN A 31 16.97 -5.03 11.48
CA GLN A 31 15.96 -5.84 10.80
C GLN A 31 14.57 -5.65 11.40
N HIS A 32 14.47 -5.64 12.73
CA HIS A 32 13.20 -5.41 13.42
C HIS A 32 12.61 -4.02 13.09
N ASN A 33 13.44 -2.98 13.07
CA ASN A 33 13.00 -1.63 12.74
C ASN A 33 12.47 -1.55 11.31
N ILE A 34 13.15 -2.17 10.34
CA ILE A 34 12.73 -2.21 8.94
C ILE A 34 11.38 -2.94 8.80
N LEU A 35 11.24 -4.12 9.41
CA LEU A 35 9.99 -4.89 9.36
C LEU A 35 8.83 -4.17 10.08
N SER A 36 9.12 -3.47 11.17
CA SER A 36 8.10 -2.72 11.93
C SER A 36 7.55 -1.53 11.14
N VAL A 37 8.33 -0.95 10.23
CA VAL A 37 7.92 0.20 9.41
C VAL A 37 7.47 -0.20 8.01
N ARG A 38 7.08 -1.46 7.79
CA ARG A 38 6.62 -1.90 6.48
C ARG A 38 5.32 -1.19 6.07
N PRO A 39 5.29 -0.49 4.92
CA PRO A 39 4.05 0.10 4.41
C PRO A 39 3.05 -1.01 4.10
N ARG A 40 1.79 -0.80 4.48
CA ARG A 40 0.67 -1.66 4.13
C ARG A 40 -0.38 -0.79 3.47
N PHE A 41 -0.75 -1.15 2.25
CA PHE A 41 -1.84 -0.51 1.54
C PHE A 41 -3.01 -1.48 1.47
N HIS A 42 -4.19 -0.94 1.71
CA HIS A 42 -5.46 -1.65 1.61
C HIS A 42 -6.42 -0.80 0.78
N ILE A 43 -7.32 -1.44 0.04
CA ILE A 43 -8.36 -0.72 -0.70
C ILE A 43 -9.69 -1.06 -0.04
N ASP A 44 -10.19 -0.11 0.75
CA ASP A 44 -11.49 -0.18 1.39
C ASP A 44 -12.59 0.13 0.37
N LYS A 45 -13.71 -0.59 0.49
CA LYS A 45 -14.91 -0.39 -0.32
C LYS A 45 -16.06 0.05 0.59
N SER A 46 -16.73 1.14 0.23
CA SER A 46 -17.89 1.64 0.96
C SER A 46 -19.07 1.85 0.02
N TYR A 47 -20.25 1.38 0.46
CA TYR A 47 -21.50 1.45 -0.31
C TYR A 47 -22.47 2.53 0.23
N ILE A 48 -21.98 3.42 1.08
CA ILE A 48 -22.80 4.47 1.71
C ILE A 48 -22.99 5.59 0.69
N GLU A 49 -24.23 5.87 0.29
CA GLU A 49 -24.59 6.93 -0.69
C GLU A 49 -23.99 6.77 -2.10
N GLY A 50 -23.51 5.58 -2.44
CA GLY A 50 -22.84 5.32 -3.71
C GLY A 50 -21.87 4.15 -3.59
N LEU A 51 -20.89 4.10 -4.50
CA LEU A 51 -19.79 3.15 -4.46
C LEU A 51 -18.48 3.93 -4.36
N HIS A 52 -17.75 3.72 -3.27
CA HIS A 52 -16.51 4.44 -2.97
C HIS A 52 -15.37 3.47 -2.75
N TYR A 53 -14.27 3.68 -3.48
CA TYR A 53 -13.01 2.98 -3.32
C TYR A 53 -12.00 3.91 -2.66
N ARG A 54 -11.45 3.51 -1.51
CA ARG A 54 -10.44 4.28 -0.80
C ARG A 54 -9.16 3.48 -0.64
N LEU A 55 -8.05 4.05 -1.06
CA LEU A 55 -6.72 3.56 -0.76
C LEU A 55 -6.32 4.02 0.65
N GLU A 56 -6.12 3.08 1.55
CA GLU A 56 -5.68 3.33 2.92
C GLU A 56 -4.24 2.84 3.11
N SER A 57 -3.39 3.69 3.67
CA SER A 57 -2.05 3.31 4.11
C SER A 57 -2.08 2.97 5.60
N GLN A 58 -2.26 1.70 5.95
CA GLN A 58 -2.33 1.22 7.35
C GLN A 58 -0.96 0.82 7.94
N GLY A 59 0.13 0.97 7.18
CA GLY A 59 1.50 0.72 7.65
C GLY A 59 2.12 1.91 8.38
N LEU A 60 3.15 1.64 9.19
CA LEU A 60 3.88 2.66 9.95
C LEU A 60 4.92 3.43 9.14
N GLY A 61 5.37 2.89 8.00
CA GLY A 61 6.34 3.55 7.13
C GLY A 61 5.74 4.10 5.85
N PRO A 62 6.37 5.13 5.27
CA PRO A 62 5.98 5.68 3.98
C PRO A 62 6.23 4.68 2.85
N GLY A 63 5.25 4.55 1.95
CA GLY A 63 5.35 3.77 0.72
C GLY A 63 5.42 4.68 -0.50
N VAL A 64 6.26 4.30 -1.47
CA VAL A 64 6.36 4.97 -2.77
C VAL A 64 5.58 4.16 -3.79
N VAL A 65 4.60 4.80 -4.45
CA VAL A 65 3.84 4.17 -5.54
C VAL A 65 4.76 4.00 -6.75
N ARG A 66 4.80 2.80 -7.31
CA ARG A 66 5.61 2.46 -8.49
C ARG A 66 4.78 2.20 -9.72
N GLU A 67 3.59 1.69 -9.53
CA GLU A 67 2.65 1.37 -10.60
C GLU A 67 1.25 1.39 -9.99
N PHE A 68 0.30 1.97 -10.73
CA PHE A 68 -1.12 1.92 -10.41
C PHE A 68 -1.86 1.44 -11.65
N ALA A 69 -2.66 0.39 -11.51
CA ALA A 69 -3.45 -0.15 -12.61
C ALA A 69 -4.91 -0.30 -12.21
N ILE A 70 -5.79 0.04 -13.14
CA ILE A 70 -7.23 -0.19 -13.05
C ILE A 70 -7.52 -1.44 -13.85
N LEU A 71 -8.12 -2.43 -13.21
CA LEU A 71 -8.51 -3.70 -13.80
C LEU A 71 -10.02 -3.63 -14.05
N VAL A 72 -10.43 -3.65 -15.31
CA VAL A 72 -11.85 -3.67 -15.70
C VAL A 72 -12.12 -4.97 -16.43
N ASN A 73 -12.84 -5.88 -15.81
CA ASN A 73 -13.03 -7.26 -16.27
C ASN A 73 -11.66 -7.94 -16.52
N GLU A 74 -11.30 -8.18 -17.80
CA GLU A 74 -10.04 -8.78 -18.23
C GLU A 74 -9.03 -7.76 -18.78
N GLN A 75 -9.41 -6.48 -18.86
CA GLN A 75 -8.55 -5.43 -19.38
C GLN A 75 -7.83 -4.68 -18.24
N GLU A 76 -6.54 -4.42 -18.45
CA GLU A 76 -5.71 -3.67 -17.51
C GLU A 76 -5.31 -2.34 -18.13
N ILE A 77 -5.61 -1.25 -17.41
CA ILE A 77 -5.18 0.10 -17.75
C ILE A 77 -4.11 0.50 -16.74
N THR A 78 -2.85 0.45 -17.17
CA THR A 78 -1.68 0.76 -16.33
C THR A 78 -1.31 2.23 -16.43
N ASP A 79 -1.05 2.85 -15.28
CA ASP A 79 -0.61 4.24 -15.10
C ASP A 79 -1.37 5.26 -15.97
N PRO A 80 -2.73 5.31 -15.87
CA PRO A 80 -3.52 6.24 -16.65
C PRO A 80 -3.10 7.69 -16.34
N THR A 81 -2.84 8.46 -17.39
CA THR A 81 -2.47 9.89 -17.29
C THR A 81 -3.66 10.81 -17.49
N GLU A 82 -4.71 10.32 -18.12
CA GLU A 82 -5.99 11.00 -18.36
C GLU A 82 -7.12 10.27 -17.63
N ASP A 83 -8.30 10.88 -17.56
CA ASP A 83 -9.49 10.28 -16.95
C ASP A 83 -9.96 9.05 -17.77
N PRO A 84 -9.79 7.81 -17.26
CA PRO A 84 -10.17 6.62 -17.99
C PRO A 84 -11.65 6.24 -17.76
N TRP A 85 -12.32 6.85 -16.78
CA TRP A 85 -13.62 6.44 -16.30
C TRP A 85 -14.77 6.62 -17.32
N PRO A 86 -14.82 7.68 -18.16
CA PRO A 86 -15.85 7.81 -19.18
C PRO A 86 -15.94 6.60 -20.12
N ASP A 87 -14.79 6.13 -20.59
CA ASP A 87 -14.71 5.00 -21.51
C ASP A 87 -15.04 3.68 -20.81
N ILE A 88 -14.60 3.52 -19.55
CA ILE A 88 -14.92 2.37 -18.70
C ILE A 88 -16.44 2.29 -18.47
N PHE A 89 -17.07 3.36 -18.00
CA PHE A 89 -18.51 3.37 -17.73
C PHE A 89 -19.34 3.18 -18.99
N LYS A 90 -18.89 3.73 -20.13
CA LYS A 90 -19.51 3.49 -21.42
C LYS A 90 -19.41 2.02 -21.84
N ALA A 91 -18.26 1.38 -21.66
CA ALA A 91 -18.07 -0.05 -21.95
C ALA A 91 -18.92 -0.95 -21.04
N LEU A 92 -19.15 -0.54 -19.79
CA LEU A 92 -20.02 -1.23 -18.84
C LEU A 92 -21.52 -0.95 -19.06
N GLY A 93 -21.88 -0.07 -20.00
CA GLY A 93 -23.28 0.30 -20.25
C GLY A 93 -23.93 1.11 -19.11
N VAL A 94 -23.11 1.75 -18.27
CA VAL A 94 -23.58 2.54 -17.13
C VAL A 94 -23.78 3.99 -17.54
N HIS A 95 -24.95 4.55 -17.20
CA HIS A 95 -25.33 5.93 -17.55
C HIS A 95 -25.98 6.63 -16.35
N GLY A 96 -25.98 7.97 -16.36
CA GLY A 96 -26.66 8.78 -15.34
C GLY A 96 -25.97 8.79 -13.96
N ILE A 97 -24.67 8.52 -13.93
CA ILE A 97 -23.85 8.56 -12.72
C ILE A 97 -23.02 9.84 -12.68
N ASN A 98 -22.76 10.31 -11.46
CA ASN A 98 -21.71 11.28 -11.17
C ASN A 98 -20.54 10.52 -10.58
N TYR A 99 -19.32 10.92 -10.91
CA TYR A 99 -18.14 10.31 -10.29
C TYR A 99 -17.08 11.36 -9.97
N ASP A 100 -16.30 11.05 -8.95
CA ASP A 100 -15.10 11.76 -8.55
C ASP A 100 -13.97 10.74 -8.39
N PHE A 101 -12.74 11.12 -8.74
CA PHE A 101 -11.64 10.16 -8.78
C PHE A 101 -10.29 10.80 -8.47
N HIS A 102 -9.37 9.94 -8.04
CA HIS A 102 -7.97 10.30 -7.87
C HIS A 102 -7.08 9.17 -8.36
N ILE A 103 -6.19 9.50 -9.30
CA ILE A 103 -5.17 8.56 -9.78
C ILE A 103 -3.87 8.86 -9.01
N PRO A 104 -3.36 7.92 -8.20
CA PRO A 104 -2.08 8.10 -7.53
C PRO A 104 -0.96 8.26 -8.57
N ALA A 105 -0.21 9.36 -8.49
CA ALA A 105 0.91 9.59 -9.38
C ALA A 105 2.07 8.61 -9.09
N VAL A 106 2.63 8.01 -10.14
CA VAL A 106 3.83 7.18 -9.99
C VAL A 106 4.98 7.99 -9.40
N GLY A 107 5.62 7.46 -8.36
CA GLY A 107 6.68 8.13 -7.62
C GLY A 107 6.19 9.00 -6.46
N SER A 108 4.87 9.15 -6.26
CA SER A 108 4.33 9.83 -5.07
C SER A 108 4.68 9.04 -3.80
N THR A 109 4.91 9.78 -2.72
CA THR A 109 5.06 9.20 -1.38
C THR A 109 3.77 9.40 -0.61
N HIS A 110 3.24 8.30 -0.05
CA HIS A 110 2.06 8.35 0.79
C HIS A 110 2.47 8.23 2.26
N ALA A 111 1.96 9.14 3.08
CA ALA A 111 2.23 9.14 4.50
C ALA A 111 1.44 8.01 5.20
N PRO A 112 2.00 7.45 6.29
CA PRO A 112 1.29 6.51 7.16
C PRO A 112 -0.09 7.03 7.59
N ASN A 113 -1.06 6.13 7.71
CA ASN A 113 -2.43 6.39 8.17
C ASN A 113 -3.19 7.47 7.38
N THR A 114 -2.89 7.57 6.07
CA THR A 114 -3.66 8.43 5.17
C THR A 114 -4.61 7.59 4.32
N SER A 115 -5.78 8.16 4.03
CA SER A 115 -6.77 7.60 3.11
C SER A 115 -6.93 8.53 1.91
N ARG A 116 -6.99 7.96 0.71
CA ARG A 116 -7.23 8.68 -0.55
C ARG A 116 -8.34 7.98 -1.32
N GLN A 117 -9.34 8.74 -1.75
CA GLN A 117 -10.44 8.22 -2.54
C GLN A 117 -9.98 7.99 -3.98
N LEU A 118 -9.90 6.74 -4.42
CA LEU A 118 -9.52 6.39 -5.79
C LEU A 118 -10.66 6.64 -6.76
N LEU A 119 -11.87 6.24 -6.38
CA LEU A 119 -13.09 6.41 -7.15
C LEU A 119 -14.28 6.54 -6.21
N SER A 120 -15.18 7.45 -6.53
CA SER A 120 -16.48 7.63 -5.89
C SER A 120 -17.53 7.75 -6.97
N VAL A 121 -18.50 6.85 -6.98
CA VAL A 121 -19.62 6.87 -7.91
C VAL A 121 -20.89 7.14 -7.13
N THR A 122 -21.60 8.21 -7.49
CA THR A 122 -22.90 8.60 -6.93
C THR A 122 -23.95 8.69 -8.03
N PHE A 123 -25.21 8.50 -7.68
CA PHE A 123 -26.31 8.46 -8.66
C PHE A 123 -27.05 9.80 -8.64
N ALA A 124 -27.31 10.36 -9.83
CA ALA A 124 -27.97 11.67 -9.97
C ALA A 124 -29.44 11.65 -9.49
N ASN A 125 -30.07 10.47 -9.46
CA ASN A 125 -31.36 10.24 -8.83
C ASN A 125 -31.21 9.22 -7.70
N ILE A 126 -31.79 9.53 -6.55
CA ILE A 126 -31.64 8.87 -5.22
C ILE A 126 -32.02 7.37 -5.23
N SER A 127 -32.65 6.88 -6.29
CA SER A 127 -32.81 5.45 -6.52
C SER A 127 -31.51 4.85 -7.02
N THR A 128 -30.59 4.57 -6.10
CA THR A 128 -29.44 3.69 -6.30
C THR A 128 -29.94 2.37 -6.85
N ASP A 129 -29.78 2.13 -8.16
CA ASP A 129 -30.09 0.82 -8.73
C ASP A 129 -29.02 -0.16 -8.21
N PRO A 130 -29.38 -1.11 -7.33
CA PRO A 130 -28.40 -2.01 -6.72
C PRO A 130 -27.66 -2.85 -7.78
N ASN A 131 -28.32 -3.14 -8.92
CA ASN A 131 -27.72 -3.91 -10.01
C ASN A 131 -26.57 -3.15 -10.67
N VAL A 132 -26.66 -1.82 -10.76
CA VAL A 132 -25.62 -0.99 -11.37
C VAL A 132 -24.39 -0.92 -10.47
N ILE A 133 -24.59 -0.75 -9.15
CA ILE A 133 -23.49 -0.82 -8.18
C ILE A 133 -22.80 -2.18 -8.25
N GLU A 134 -23.56 -3.27 -8.24
CA GLU A 134 -23.00 -4.62 -8.29
C GLU A 134 -22.22 -4.87 -9.57
N THR A 135 -22.72 -4.37 -10.71
CA THR A 135 -22.02 -4.45 -12.00
C THR A 135 -20.67 -3.72 -11.96
N ILE A 136 -20.64 -2.50 -11.42
CA ILE A 136 -19.40 -1.72 -11.28
C ILE A 136 -18.44 -2.44 -10.32
N ASP A 137 -18.95 -2.95 -9.21
CA ASP A 137 -18.11 -3.56 -8.18
C ASP A 137 -17.49 -4.90 -8.59
N GLN A 138 -18.22 -5.69 -9.38
CA GLN A 138 -17.68 -6.94 -9.94
C GLN A 138 -16.70 -6.67 -11.09
N ALA A 139 -16.94 -5.63 -11.88
CA ALA A 139 -16.11 -5.32 -13.03
C ALA A 139 -14.80 -4.62 -12.65
N ILE A 140 -14.81 -3.75 -11.64
CA ILE A 140 -13.71 -2.83 -11.35
C ILE A 140 -12.91 -3.30 -10.15
N ASN A 141 -11.62 -3.54 -10.40
CA ASN A 141 -10.62 -3.80 -9.37
C ASN A 141 -9.42 -2.87 -9.57
N PHE A 142 -8.59 -2.77 -8.54
CA PHE A 142 -7.41 -1.93 -8.57
C PHE A 142 -6.19 -2.75 -8.21
N ARG A 143 -5.06 -2.47 -8.84
CA ARG A 143 -3.76 -3.00 -8.48
C ARG A 143 -2.81 -1.85 -8.21
N ILE A 144 -2.08 -1.93 -7.11
CA ILE A 144 -1.03 -0.97 -6.80
C ILE A 144 0.26 -1.70 -6.46
N LYS A 145 1.34 -1.32 -7.12
CA LYS A 145 2.69 -1.75 -6.75
C LYS A 145 3.37 -0.63 -6.00
N PHE A 146 3.95 -0.97 -4.86
CA PHE A 146 4.62 -0.02 -4.00
C PHE A 146 5.95 -0.57 -3.51
N LYS A 147 6.82 0.36 -3.13
CA LYS A 147 8.13 0.07 -2.56
C LYS A 147 8.26 0.76 -1.21
N SER A 148 8.77 0.04 -0.21
CA SER A 148 9.19 0.68 1.04
C SER A 148 10.38 1.60 0.80
N LEU A 149 10.45 2.73 1.50
CA LEU A 149 11.64 3.59 1.46
C LEU A 149 12.87 2.92 2.09
N TYR A 150 12.67 1.94 2.96
CA TYR A 150 13.73 1.27 3.71
C TYR A 150 14.19 -0.05 3.10
N GLU A 151 13.42 -0.61 2.16
CA GLU A 151 13.71 -1.89 1.52
C GLU A 151 13.74 -1.75 0.00
N ASN A 152 14.46 -2.67 -0.66
CA ASN A 152 14.44 -2.77 -2.11
C ASN A 152 13.33 -3.66 -2.66
N GLU A 153 12.51 -4.24 -1.79
CA GLU A 153 11.42 -5.16 -2.18
C GLU A 153 10.23 -4.40 -2.76
N MET A 154 9.64 -4.97 -3.82
CA MET A 154 8.39 -4.50 -4.39
C MET A 154 7.24 -5.33 -3.84
N PHE A 155 6.20 -4.64 -3.41
CA PHE A 155 4.96 -5.24 -2.97
C PHE A 155 3.86 -4.89 -3.96
N SER A 156 2.97 -5.84 -4.21
CA SER A 156 1.78 -5.64 -5.05
C SER A 156 0.56 -5.94 -4.21
N TYR A 157 -0.42 -5.05 -4.26
CA TYR A 157 -1.74 -5.28 -3.67
C TYR A 157 -2.79 -5.19 -4.77
N LYS A 158 -3.77 -6.08 -4.72
CA LYS A 158 -4.93 -6.08 -5.61
C LYS A 158 -6.19 -5.98 -4.74
N GLY A 159 -7.01 -4.96 -4.99
CA GLY A 159 -8.28 -4.79 -4.28
C GLY A 159 -9.17 -6.02 -4.49
N GLY A 160 -9.73 -6.56 -3.40
CA GLY A 160 -10.60 -7.75 -3.41
C GLY A 160 -9.90 -9.10 -3.16
N GLU A 161 -8.57 -9.16 -3.12
CA GLU A 161 -7.83 -10.30 -2.56
C GLU A 161 -7.39 -9.93 -1.14
N ASP A 162 -7.93 -10.62 -0.13
CA ASP A 162 -7.42 -10.57 1.24
C ASP A 162 -5.95 -11.02 1.21
N ALA A 163 -5.07 -10.19 1.75
CA ALA A 163 -3.65 -10.48 1.92
C ALA A 163 -3.39 -11.51 3.02
#